data_AF-A0A3M8ANS2-F1
#
_entry.id   AF-A0A3M8ANS2-F1
#
_cell.length_a   1.000
_cell.length_b   1.000
_cell.length_c   1.000
_cell.angle_alpha   90.00
_cell.angle_beta   90.00
_cell.angle_gamma   90.00
#
_symmetry.space_group_name_H-M   'P 1'
#
loop_
_entity.id
_entity.type
_entity.pdbx_description
1 polymer ?
#
loop_
_entity_poly.entity_id
_entity_poly.type
_entity_poly.pdbx_seq_one_letter_code
_entity_poly.pdbx_strand_id
1 'polypeptide(L)'
;MFKKQYLAVFSAVVLATSLLPTGSQAATGTKNLQAKYNNIKVLYNGVAVPTTIEPFIVNGTTYIPLRMMAGVFNKEVVWDGNTYTITVKDQADAQHAAELAARDAQIRSLQSKIDSLNKQIADLEDDLEDAKKKKDDDFDDELDDLEDQLNDDYEDFRGAEWDISLSGDEDEIEVEIALDFDEYEDELDDSDFEDLVINVIEDIWDEFDDADVVGEIVDSSNNDKTKYDFEGDASDGDIYFEDDIIN
;
A
#
# COMPACT_ATOMS: atom_id res chain seq x y z
N MET A 1 20.44 -11.47 -102.68
CA MET A 1 21.64 -11.18 -101.88
C MET A 1 21.36 -9.89 -101.12
N PHE A 2 21.58 -9.87 -99.79
CA PHE A 2 21.45 -8.72 -98.84
C PHE A 2 20.00 -8.27 -98.51
N LYS A 3 19.60 -7.89 -97.28
CA LYS A 3 20.20 -7.84 -95.94
C LYS A 3 19.06 -7.68 -94.90
N LYS A 4 19.27 -8.20 -93.68
CA LYS A 4 18.46 -7.98 -92.47
C LYS A 4 18.38 -6.48 -92.12
N GLN A 5 17.31 -6.05 -91.44
CA GLN A 5 17.36 -5.10 -90.30
C GLN A 5 15.96 -4.77 -89.75
N TYR A 6 15.62 -5.31 -88.58
CA TYR A 6 14.69 -4.67 -87.64
C TYR A 6 15.35 -4.74 -86.25
N LEU A 7 15.88 -3.59 -85.82
CA LEU A 7 16.34 -3.31 -84.46
C LEU A 7 15.82 -1.88 -84.18
N ALA A 8 14.67 -1.77 -83.52
CA ALA A 8 14.49 -1.50 -82.09
C ALA A 8 14.48 0.00 -81.77
N VAL A 9 13.33 0.51 -81.31
CA VAL A 9 13.18 1.72 -80.50
C VAL A 9 11.94 1.49 -79.61
N PHE A 10 12.14 1.10 -78.35
CA PHE A 10 12.16 1.94 -77.14
C PHE A 10 10.76 2.30 -76.59
N SER A 11 10.46 1.64 -75.47
CA SER A 11 9.84 2.16 -74.23
C SER A 11 8.39 2.65 -74.18
N ALA A 12 7.71 2.06 -73.18
CA ALA A 12 6.73 2.63 -72.25
C ALA A 12 5.25 2.62 -72.67
N VAL A 13 4.54 1.53 -72.30
CA VAL A 13 3.21 1.63 -71.67
C VAL A 13 3.07 0.55 -70.59
N VAL A 14 2.78 1.05 -69.39
CA VAL A 14 2.29 0.39 -68.18
C VAL A 14 1.27 -0.72 -68.48
N LEU A 15 1.54 -1.92 -67.97
CA LEU A 15 0.49 -2.85 -67.57
C LEU A 15 0.92 -3.45 -66.24
N ALA A 16 0.37 -2.89 -65.16
CA ALA A 16 0.30 -3.50 -63.86
C ALA A 16 -0.29 -4.91 -64.03
N THR A 17 0.58 -5.90 -64.14
CA THR A 17 0.19 -7.29 -63.96
C THR A 17 0.07 -7.47 -62.47
N SER A 18 -1.17 -7.39 -62.00
CA SER A 18 -1.59 -7.87 -60.71
C SER A 18 -0.74 -9.07 -60.29
N LEU A 19 -0.13 -8.98 -59.10
CA LEU A 19 0.16 -10.18 -58.32
C LEU A 19 -1.20 -10.85 -58.08
N LEU A 20 -1.62 -11.70 -59.01
CA LEU A 20 -2.60 -12.71 -58.72
C LEU A 20 -2.00 -13.52 -57.57
N PRO A 21 -2.69 -13.68 -56.43
CA PRO A 21 -2.28 -14.71 -55.48
C PRO A 21 -2.21 -15.99 -56.29
N THR A 22 -1.02 -16.56 -56.41
CA THR A 22 -0.82 -17.87 -57.00
C THR A 22 -1.49 -18.84 -56.06
N GLY A 23 -2.81 -19.01 -56.23
CA GLY A 23 -3.50 -20.19 -55.76
C GLY A 23 -2.71 -21.36 -56.32
N SER A 24 -2.05 -22.09 -55.43
CA SER A 24 -1.31 -23.28 -55.83
C SER A 24 -2.34 -24.24 -56.40
N GLN A 25 -2.43 -24.30 -57.72
CA GLN A 25 -3.33 -25.21 -58.40
C GLN A 25 -2.81 -26.61 -58.10
N ALA A 26 -3.49 -27.33 -57.21
CA ALA A 26 -3.18 -28.71 -56.93
C ALA A 26 -3.29 -29.50 -58.24
N ALA A 27 -2.29 -30.31 -58.54
CA ALA A 27 -2.31 -31.14 -59.74
C ALA A 27 -3.52 -32.08 -59.70
N THR A 28 -4.39 -31.99 -60.71
CA THR A 28 -5.55 -32.89 -60.85
C THR A 28 -5.10 -34.18 -61.52
N GLY A 29 -5.23 -35.31 -60.81
CA GLY A 29 -4.89 -36.62 -61.35
C GLY A 29 -5.00 -37.71 -60.28
N THR A 30 -5.25 -38.95 -60.71
CA THR A 30 -5.29 -40.09 -59.79
C THR A 30 -3.89 -40.66 -59.62
N LYS A 31 -3.46 -40.85 -58.37
CA LYS A 31 -2.20 -41.54 -58.04
C LYS A 31 -2.51 -42.74 -57.16
N ASN A 32 -1.95 -43.89 -57.53
CA ASN A 32 -1.98 -45.06 -56.65
C ASN A 32 -0.88 -44.92 -55.60
N LEU A 33 -1.23 -45.10 -54.34
CA LEU A 33 -0.31 -45.04 -53.20
C LEU A 33 -0.31 -46.41 -52.50
N GLN A 34 0.87 -46.85 -52.05
CA GLN A 34 0.99 -48.00 -51.15
C GLN A 34 1.04 -47.49 -49.71
N ALA A 35 0.05 -47.86 -48.89
CA ALA A 35 -0.04 -47.50 -47.49
C ALA A 35 0.42 -48.66 -46.59
N LYS A 36 1.22 -48.35 -45.56
CA LYS A 36 1.64 -49.31 -44.53
C LYS A 36 0.93 -49.01 -43.20
N TYR A 37 0.34 -50.04 -42.59
CA TYR A 37 -0.31 -49.99 -41.29
C TYR A 37 0.57 -50.73 -40.28
N ASN A 38 1.08 -49.99 -39.28
CA ASN A 38 2.05 -50.49 -38.31
C ASN A 38 1.60 -50.22 -36.86
N ASN A 39 0.29 -50.32 -36.57
CA ASN A 39 -0.28 -50.05 -35.25
C ASN A 39 0.16 -48.69 -34.68
N ILE A 40 -0.01 -47.63 -35.48
CA ILE A 40 0.44 -46.28 -35.15
C ILE A 40 -0.45 -45.72 -34.05
N LYS A 41 0.15 -45.36 -32.91
CA LYS A 41 -0.55 -44.80 -31.75
C LYS A 41 -0.44 -43.28 -31.74
N VAL A 42 -1.55 -42.61 -31.46
CA VAL A 42 -1.59 -41.15 -31.24
C VAL A 42 -1.84 -40.89 -29.76
N LEU A 43 -1.02 -40.04 -29.16
CA LEU A 43 -1.13 -39.65 -27.75
C LEU A 43 -1.32 -38.15 -27.67
N TYR A 44 -2.29 -37.71 -26.87
CA TYR A 44 -2.48 -36.31 -26.51
C TYR A 44 -2.32 -36.15 -25.00
N ASN A 45 -1.34 -35.34 -24.57
CA ASN A 45 -0.94 -35.21 -23.17
C ASN A 45 -0.72 -36.56 -22.46
N GLY A 46 -0.12 -37.52 -23.17
CA GLY A 46 0.16 -38.87 -22.65
C GLY A 46 -1.02 -39.84 -22.68
N VAL A 47 -2.22 -39.40 -23.05
CA VAL A 47 -3.43 -40.24 -23.16
C VAL A 47 -3.63 -40.71 -24.60
N ALA A 48 -3.93 -41.99 -24.79
CA ALA A 48 -4.18 -42.55 -26.12
C ALA A 48 -5.46 -41.96 -26.74
N VAL A 49 -5.36 -41.43 -27.96
CA VAL A 49 -6.49 -40.91 -28.73
C VAL A 49 -7.20 -42.09 -29.41
N PRO A 50 -8.52 -42.27 -29.24
CA PRO A 50 -9.27 -43.32 -29.92
C PRO A 50 -9.24 -43.15 -31.45
N THR A 51 -8.90 -44.21 -32.18
CA THR A 51 -8.77 -44.19 -33.64
C THR A 51 -9.88 -45.00 -34.29
N THR A 52 -10.90 -44.35 -34.85
CA THR A 52 -11.92 -45.02 -35.68
C THR A 52 -11.42 -45.29 -37.10
N ILE A 53 -10.49 -44.46 -37.57
CA ILE A 53 -9.74 -44.64 -38.81
C ILE A 53 -8.26 -44.67 -38.42
N GLU A 54 -7.55 -45.74 -38.79
CA GLU A 54 -6.16 -45.93 -38.42
C GLU A 54 -5.22 -44.97 -39.18
N PRO A 55 -4.23 -44.35 -38.52
CA PRO A 55 -3.14 -43.68 -39.21
C PRO A 55 -2.30 -44.67 -40.02
N PHE A 56 -1.72 -44.19 -41.12
CA PHE A 56 -0.93 -45.02 -42.03
C PHE A 56 0.30 -44.28 -42.54
N ILE A 57 1.28 -45.01 -43.08
CA ILE A 57 2.50 -44.44 -43.65
C ILE A 57 2.50 -44.59 -45.18
N VAL A 58 2.76 -43.49 -45.89
CA VAL A 58 3.02 -43.47 -47.34
C VAL A 58 4.34 -42.75 -47.58
N ASN A 59 5.26 -43.40 -48.31
CA ASN A 59 6.58 -42.85 -48.66
C ASN A 59 7.39 -42.31 -47.47
N GLY A 60 7.28 -42.96 -46.30
CA GLY A 60 7.95 -42.54 -45.07
C GLY A 60 7.22 -41.47 -44.25
N THR A 61 6.10 -40.93 -44.76
CA THR A 61 5.28 -39.93 -44.06
C THR A 61 4.06 -40.59 -43.42
N THR A 62 3.84 -40.32 -42.13
CA THR A 62 2.64 -40.72 -41.40
C THR A 62 1.48 -39.76 -41.69
N TYR A 63 0.33 -40.31 -42.08
CA TYR A 63 -0.90 -39.58 -42.31
C TYR A 63 -1.89 -39.91 -41.18
N ILE A 64 -2.38 -38.86 -40.53
CA ILE A 64 -3.35 -38.96 -39.44
C ILE A 64 -4.67 -38.33 -39.91
N PRO A 65 -5.83 -38.97 -39.69
CA PRO A 65 -7.12 -38.38 -40.00
C PRO A 65 -7.32 -37.02 -39.34
N LEU A 66 -7.53 -35.96 -40.13
CA LEU A 66 -7.69 -34.60 -39.60
C LEU A 66 -8.87 -34.49 -38.62
N ARG A 67 -10.02 -35.12 -38.93
CA ARG A 67 -11.21 -35.09 -38.06
C ARG A 67 -10.96 -35.71 -36.68
N MET A 68 -10.05 -36.68 -36.59
CA MET A 68 -9.64 -37.26 -35.31
C MET A 68 -8.93 -36.21 -34.45
N MET A 69 -7.94 -35.52 -35.03
CA MET A 69 -7.19 -34.47 -34.32
C MET A 69 -8.05 -33.25 -34.01
N ALA A 70 -9.01 -32.91 -34.88
CA ALA A 70 -9.94 -31.83 -34.60
C ALA A 70 -10.81 -32.08 -33.37
N GLY A 71 -11.27 -33.32 -33.14
CA GLY A 71 -11.97 -33.69 -31.91
C GLY A 71 -11.10 -33.53 -30.66
N VAL A 72 -9.81 -33.92 -30.75
CA VAL A 72 -8.84 -33.73 -29.66
C VAL A 72 -8.67 -32.26 -29.29
N PHE A 73 -8.69 -31.37 -30.28
CA PHE A 73 -8.48 -29.93 -30.10
C PHE A 73 -9.78 -29.12 -29.95
N ASN A 74 -10.94 -29.79 -29.79
CA ASN A 74 -12.26 -29.16 -29.74
C ASN A 74 -12.51 -28.20 -30.92
N LYS A 75 -12.18 -28.65 -32.14
CA LYS A 75 -12.35 -27.91 -33.39
C LYS A 75 -13.41 -28.56 -34.27
N GLU A 76 -14.11 -27.74 -35.03
CA GLU A 76 -15.03 -28.18 -36.06
C GLU A 76 -14.31 -28.29 -37.42
N VAL A 77 -14.56 -29.38 -38.16
CA VAL A 77 -14.02 -29.58 -39.52
C VAL A 77 -15.14 -29.74 -40.54
N VAL A 78 -15.15 -28.83 -41.52
CA VAL A 78 -16.10 -28.82 -42.64
C VAL A 78 -15.35 -29.13 -43.94
N TRP A 79 -15.93 -30.00 -44.76
CA TRP A 79 -15.42 -30.32 -46.10
C TRP A 79 -16.41 -29.80 -47.15
N ASP A 80 -15.91 -29.03 -48.11
CA ASP A 80 -16.64 -28.63 -49.32
C ASP A 80 -16.10 -29.39 -50.53
N GLY A 81 -16.89 -30.34 -51.03
CA GLY A 81 -16.53 -31.18 -52.18
C GLY A 81 -16.60 -30.46 -53.53
N ASN A 82 -17.24 -29.29 -53.62
CA ASN A 82 -17.30 -28.51 -54.87
C ASN A 82 -16.01 -27.74 -55.10
N THR A 83 -15.48 -27.13 -54.04
CA THR A 83 -14.24 -26.35 -54.08
C THR A 83 -13.01 -27.15 -53.64
N TYR A 84 -13.21 -28.39 -53.20
CA TYR A 84 -12.19 -29.24 -52.60
C TYR A 84 -11.49 -28.56 -51.40
N THR A 85 -12.27 -27.87 -50.56
CA THR A 85 -11.77 -27.06 -49.44
C THR A 85 -12.08 -27.71 -48.09
N ILE A 86 -11.10 -27.70 -47.20
CA ILE A 86 -11.26 -28.05 -45.78
C ILE A 86 -11.24 -26.76 -44.96
N THR A 87 -12.23 -26.56 -44.11
CA THR A 87 -12.26 -25.46 -43.13
C THR A 87 -12.21 -26.03 -41.73
N VAL A 88 -11.31 -25.49 -40.89
CA VAL A 88 -11.20 -25.83 -39.47
C VAL A 88 -11.56 -24.59 -38.65
N LYS A 89 -12.51 -24.71 -37.72
CA LYS A 89 -13.00 -23.60 -36.89
C LYS A 89 -12.87 -23.90 -35.41
N ASP A 90 -12.64 -22.87 -34.62
CA ASP A 90 -12.80 -22.94 -33.17
C ASP A 90 -14.26 -23.14 -32.82
N GLN A 91 -14.53 -24.01 -31.85
CA GLN A 91 -15.85 -24.08 -31.23
C GLN A 91 -15.92 -23.08 -30.08
N ALA A 92 -17.09 -22.48 -29.88
CA ALA A 92 -17.33 -21.61 -28.74
C ALA A 92 -17.16 -22.43 -27.45
N ASP A 93 -16.19 -22.04 -26.63
CA ASP A 93 -15.97 -22.67 -25.32
C ASP A 93 -16.91 -22.04 -24.29
N ALA A 94 -18.10 -22.64 -24.15
CA ALA A 94 -19.09 -22.22 -23.16
C ALA A 94 -18.55 -22.32 -21.72
N GLN A 95 -17.57 -23.19 -21.44
CA GLN A 95 -16.97 -23.28 -20.12
C GLN A 95 -16.06 -22.09 -19.84
N HIS A 96 -15.27 -21.66 -20.83
CA HIS A 96 -14.43 -20.47 -20.70
C HIS A 96 -15.27 -19.20 -20.45
N ALA A 97 -16.39 -19.02 -21.17
CA ALA A 97 -17.28 -17.89 -20.95
C ALA A 97 -17.93 -17.91 -19.55
N ALA A 98 -18.31 -19.08 -19.06
CA ALA A 98 -18.86 -19.23 -17.71
C ALA A 98 -17.81 -18.95 -16.63
N GLU A 99 -16.56 -19.38 -16.85
CA GLU A 99 -15.45 -19.09 -15.94
C GLU A 99 -15.16 -17.58 -15.86
N LEU A 100 -15.09 -16.87 -16.99
CA LEU A 100 -14.91 -15.42 -17.02
C LEU A 100 -16.02 -14.71 -16.25
N ALA A 101 -17.28 -15.10 -16.47
CA ALA A 101 -18.42 -14.51 -15.74
C ALA A 101 -18.33 -14.74 -14.23
N ALA A 102 -17.87 -15.92 -13.79
CA ALA A 102 -17.66 -16.21 -12.37
C ALA A 102 -16.51 -15.38 -11.77
N ARG A 103 -15.40 -15.21 -12.52
CA ARG A 103 -14.28 -14.35 -12.11
C ARG A 103 -14.71 -12.89 -11.99
N ASP A 104 -15.50 -12.39 -12.93
CA ASP A 104 -16.03 -11.02 -12.88
C ASP A 104 -16.96 -10.81 -11.68
N ALA A 105 -17.78 -11.81 -11.34
CA ALA A 105 -18.62 -11.75 -10.15
C ALA A 105 -17.78 -11.72 -8.86
N GLN A 106 -16.71 -12.52 -8.80
CA GLN A 106 -15.77 -12.50 -7.68
C GLN A 106 -15.05 -11.16 -7.56
N ILE A 107 -14.60 -10.58 -8.67
CA ILE A 107 -13.96 -9.25 -8.70
C ILE A 107 -14.90 -8.18 -8.15
N ARG A 108 -16.17 -8.16 -8.58
CA ARG A 108 -17.17 -7.23 -8.04
C ARG A 108 -17.35 -7.39 -6.54
N SER A 109 -17.44 -8.63 -6.05
CA SER A 109 -17.56 -8.89 -4.61
C SER A 109 -16.34 -8.42 -3.83
N LEU A 110 -15.13 -8.61 -4.37
CA LEU A 110 -13.90 -8.14 -3.74
C LEU A 110 -13.81 -6.61 -3.74
N GLN A 111 -14.22 -5.95 -4.83
CA GLN A 111 -14.30 -4.49 -4.91
C GLN A 111 -15.23 -3.92 -3.85
N SER A 112 -16.45 -4.45 -3.70
CA SER A 112 -17.37 -4.01 -2.64
C SER A 112 -16.81 -4.23 -1.22
N LYS A 113 -16.04 -5.31 -1.02
CA LYS A 113 -15.37 -5.54 0.27
C LYS A 113 -14.25 -4.53 0.53
N ILE A 114 -13.47 -4.18 -0.49
CA ILE A 114 -12.43 -3.14 -0.41
C ILE A 114 -13.07 -1.79 -0.06
N ASP A 115 -14.16 -1.41 -0.73
CA ASP A 115 -14.86 -0.15 -0.45
C ASP A 115 -15.37 -0.10 0.99
N SER A 116 -15.93 -1.21 1.49
CA SER A 116 -16.39 -1.31 2.88
C SER A 116 -15.27 -1.28 3.90
N LEU A 117 -14.10 -1.85 3.60
CA LEU A 117 -12.94 -1.81 4.49
C LEU A 117 -12.31 -0.43 4.50
N ASN A 118 -12.18 0.22 3.34
CA ASN A 118 -11.65 1.59 3.26
C ASN A 118 -12.54 2.56 4.04
N LYS A 119 -13.87 2.39 3.99
CA LYS A 119 -14.77 3.18 4.83
C LYS A 119 -14.53 2.96 6.32
N GLN A 120 -14.42 1.70 6.75
CA GLN A 120 -14.13 1.39 8.16
C GLN A 120 -12.80 1.98 8.62
N ILE A 121 -11.77 1.98 7.76
CA ILE A 121 -10.49 2.61 8.08
C ILE A 121 -10.66 4.11 8.30
N ALA A 122 -11.36 4.80 7.39
CA ALA A 122 -11.60 6.23 7.53
C ALA A 122 -12.41 6.57 8.80
N ASP A 123 -13.47 5.80 9.09
CA ASP A 123 -14.28 6.00 10.30
C ASP A 123 -13.43 5.79 11.58
N LEU A 124 -12.53 4.79 11.59
CA LEU A 124 -11.62 4.53 12.72
C LEU A 124 -10.51 5.58 12.88
N GLU A 125 -10.04 6.17 11.77
CA GLU A 125 -9.05 7.25 11.80
C GLU A 125 -9.64 8.52 12.42
N ASP A 126 -10.87 8.89 12.05
CA ASP A 126 -11.61 10.01 12.67
C ASP A 126 -11.84 9.75 14.17
N ASP A 127 -12.34 8.56 14.54
CA ASP A 127 -12.59 8.19 15.94
C ASP A 127 -11.30 8.27 16.80
N LEU A 128 -10.15 7.90 16.22
CA LEU A 128 -8.86 7.98 16.91
C LEU A 128 -8.39 9.43 17.09
N GLU A 129 -8.58 10.29 16.09
CA GLU A 129 -8.25 11.71 16.17
C GLU A 129 -9.10 12.41 17.24
N ASP A 130 -10.41 12.14 17.25
CA ASP A 130 -11.33 12.68 18.26
C ASP A 130 -11.02 12.18 19.67
N ALA A 131 -10.57 10.92 19.80
CA ALA A 131 -10.17 10.38 21.10
C ALA A 131 -8.89 11.01 21.64
N LYS A 132 -7.92 11.33 20.77
CA LYS A 132 -6.68 12.02 21.16
C LYS A 132 -6.97 13.45 21.60
N LYS A 133 -7.70 14.21 20.78
CA LYS A 133 -8.06 15.59 21.14
C LYS A 133 -8.78 15.70 22.47
N LYS A 134 -9.70 14.76 22.76
CA LYS A 134 -10.37 14.76 24.06
C LYS A 134 -9.42 14.47 25.22
N LYS A 135 -8.44 13.59 25.01
CA LYS A 135 -7.43 13.32 26.04
C LYS A 135 -6.56 14.55 26.27
N ASP A 136 -6.15 15.22 25.18
CA ASP A 136 -5.40 16.48 25.25
C ASP A 136 -6.23 17.57 25.96
N ASP A 137 -7.51 17.75 25.59
CA ASP A 137 -8.43 18.70 26.24
C ASP A 137 -8.65 18.36 27.73
N ASP A 138 -8.81 17.08 28.08
CA ASP A 138 -9.00 16.65 29.49
C ASP A 138 -7.73 16.91 30.31
N PHE A 139 -6.54 16.71 29.74
CA PHE A 139 -5.26 17.02 30.39
C PHE A 139 -5.06 18.53 30.59
N ASP A 140 -5.31 19.34 29.56
CA ASP A 140 -5.20 20.81 29.64
C ASP A 140 -6.14 21.35 30.74
N ASP A 141 -7.38 20.85 30.83
CA ASP A 141 -8.34 21.24 31.87
C ASP A 141 -7.85 20.83 33.29
N GLU A 142 -7.24 19.65 33.45
CA GLU A 142 -6.68 19.18 34.74
C GLU A 142 -5.42 19.97 35.13
N LEU A 143 -4.58 20.35 34.17
CA LEU A 143 -3.38 21.14 34.39
C LEU A 143 -3.73 22.58 34.80
N ASP A 144 -4.71 23.20 34.14
CA ASP A 144 -5.23 24.53 34.49
C ASP A 144 -5.81 24.53 35.93
N ASP A 145 -6.59 23.49 36.29
CA ASP A 145 -7.16 23.35 37.63
C ASP A 145 -6.06 23.20 38.70
N LEU A 146 -4.95 22.49 38.39
CA LEU A 146 -3.79 22.36 39.28
C LEU A 146 -3.01 23.67 39.41
N GLU A 147 -2.77 24.40 38.32
CA GLU A 147 -2.10 25.70 38.34
C GLU A 147 -2.82 26.68 39.27
N ASP A 148 -4.15 26.77 39.15
CA ASP A 148 -4.99 27.60 40.02
C ASP A 148 -4.84 27.17 41.49
N GLN A 149 -4.80 25.86 41.77
CA GLN A 149 -4.62 25.34 43.13
C GLN A 149 -3.25 25.69 43.72
N LEU A 150 -2.16 25.49 42.96
CA LEU A 150 -0.81 25.81 43.42
C LEU A 150 -0.67 27.30 43.74
N ASN A 151 -1.21 28.16 42.89
CA ASN A 151 -1.21 29.60 43.16
C ASN A 151 -2.01 29.94 44.42
N ASP A 152 -3.16 29.32 44.65
CA ASP A 152 -3.95 29.53 45.87
C ASP A 152 -3.24 29.00 47.14
N ASP A 153 -2.54 27.86 47.05
CA ASP A 153 -1.88 27.21 48.20
C ASP A 153 -0.56 27.90 48.57
N TYR A 154 0.16 28.46 47.58
CA TYR A 154 1.48 29.07 47.75
C TYR A 154 1.50 30.61 47.61
N GLU A 155 0.35 31.28 47.40
CA GLU A 155 0.21 32.74 47.17
C GLU A 155 1.12 33.60 48.07
N ASP A 156 1.09 33.33 49.39
CA ASP A 156 1.80 34.08 50.44
C ASP A 156 2.90 33.22 51.10
N PHE A 157 3.42 32.20 50.41
CA PHE A 157 4.40 31.29 50.97
C PHE A 157 5.63 32.06 51.47
N ARG A 158 5.96 31.86 52.76
CA ARG A 158 7.04 32.58 53.47
C ARG A 158 6.92 34.12 53.46
N GLY A 159 5.74 34.66 53.15
CA GLY A 159 5.48 36.10 53.12
C GLY A 159 5.94 36.80 51.84
N ALA A 160 6.22 36.02 50.79
CA ALA A 160 6.49 36.51 49.45
C ALA A 160 5.33 36.14 48.52
N GLU A 161 5.09 36.97 47.50
CA GLU A 161 4.05 36.80 46.49
C GLU A 161 4.64 36.00 45.32
N TRP A 162 4.23 34.74 45.19
CA TRP A 162 4.69 33.81 44.15
C TRP A 162 3.65 33.69 43.04
N ASP A 163 4.10 33.60 41.81
CA ASP A 163 3.27 33.36 40.63
C ASP A 163 3.79 32.09 39.95
N ILE A 164 2.97 31.04 39.91
CA ILE A 164 3.33 29.72 39.38
C ILE A 164 2.58 29.52 38.08
N SER A 165 3.28 29.14 37.02
CA SER A 165 2.69 28.79 35.73
C SER A 165 3.09 27.37 35.35
N LEU A 166 2.11 26.58 34.92
CA LEU A 166 2.28 25.21 34.45
C LEU A 166 2.05 25.12 32.94
N SER A 167 2.83 24.28 32.28
CA SER A 167 2.61 23.89 30.90
C SER A 167 3.21 22.51 30.64
N GLY A 168 3.19 22.02 29.41
CA GLY A 168 3.77 20.72 29.06
C GLY A 168 2.71 19.73 28.59
N ASP A 169 2.95 18.44 28.84
CA ASP A 169 2.05 17.34 28.51
C ASP A 169 2.04 16.26 29.60
N GLU A 170 1.30 15.17 29.36
CA GLU A 170 1.14 14.08 30.33
C GLU A 170 2.43 13.36 30.73
N ASP A 171 3.50 13.51 29.94
CA ASP A 171 4.78 12.86 30.19
C ASP A 171 5.78 13.83 30.88
N GLU A 172 5.71 15.13 30.59
CA GLU A 172 6.62 16.15 31.14
C GLU A 172 5.88 17.47 31.42
N ILE A 173 5.89 17.93 32.67
CA ILE A 173 5.29 19.20 33.11
C ILE A 173 6.40 20.25 33.26
N GLU A 174 6.23 21.36 32.54
CA GLU A 174 7.10 22.54 32.60
C GLU A 174 6.55 23.54 33.65
N VAL A 175 7.39 23.97 34.58
CA VAL A 175 7.00 24.85 35.71
C VAL A 175 7.82 26.14 35.69
N GLU A 176 7.16 27.28 35.65
CA GLU A 176 7.77 28.60 35.86
C GLU A 176 7.29 29.18 37.19
N ILE A 177 8.22 29.48 38.10
CA ILE A 177 7.92 30.12 39.39
C ILE A 177 8.51 31.53 39.37
N ALA A 178 7.65 32.55 39.33
CA ALA A 178 8.06 33.95 39.28
C ALA A 178 7.98 34.62 40.65
N LEU A 179 9.00 35.42 40.97
CA LEU A 179 9.09 36.24 42.17
C LEU A 179 9.67 37.62 41.85
N ASP A 180 9.17 38.68 42.52
CA ASP A 180 9.85 39.98 42.53
C ASP A 180 11.05 39.94 43.50
N PHE A 181 12.23 39.58 42.98
CA PHE A 181 13.45 39.54 43.79
C PHE A 181 13.87 40.93 44.31
N ASP A 182 13.55 42.02 43.59
CA ASP A 182 13.88 43.36 44.07
C ASP A 182 13.13 43.71 45.38
N GLU A 183 11.97 43.08 45.63
CA GLU A 183 11.17 43.26 46.85
C GLU A 183 11.52 42.25 47.96
N TYR A 184 11.76 40.97 47.61
CA TYR A 184 11.84 39.87 48.58
C TYR A 184 13.22 39.19 48.70
N GLU A 185 14.24 39.55 47.91
CA GLU A 185 15.58 38.89 47.88
C GLU A 185 16.25 38.82 49.27
N ASP A 186 16.12 39.86 50.11
CA ASP A 186 16.76 39.90 51.43
C ASP A 186 15.99 39.10 52.51
N GLU A 187 14.77 38.62 52.20
CA GLU A 187 13.86 37.96 53.17
C GLU A 187 13.81 36.44 53.04
N LEU A 188 14.32 35.87 51.94
CA LEU A 188 14.32 34.45 51.63
C LEU A 188 15.74 33.88 51.55
N ASP A 189 15.91 32.61 51.91
CA ASP A 189 17.17 31.87 51.72
C ASP A 189 17.00 30.66 50.78
N ASP A 190 18.11 30.06 50.34
CA ASP A 190 18.11 28.93 49.39
C ASP A 190 17.20 27.77 49.88
N SER A 191 17.09 27.55 51.20
CA SER A 191 16.22 26.50 51.77
C SER A 191 14.74 26.84 51.63
N ASP A 192 14.36 28.12 51.61
CA ASP A 192 12.97 28.51 51.35
C ASP A 192 12.58 28.23 49.88
N PHE A 193 13.51 28.39 48.93
CA PHE A 193 13.29 28.01 47.52
C PHE A 193 13.25 26.48 47.35
N GLU A 194 14.16 25.74 47.97
CA GLU A 194 14.14 24.26 47.97
C GLU A 194 12.83 23.71 48.55
N ASP A 195 12.38 24.25 49.69
CA ASP A 195 11.10 23.87 50.32
C ASP A 195 9.92 24.09 49.36
N LEU A 196 9.86 25.23 48.66
CA LEU A 196 8.80 25.54 47.70
C LEU A 196 8.82 24.56 46.53
N VAL A 197 9.98 24.34 45.92
CA VAL A 197 10.17 23.41 44.80
C VAL A 197 9.73 21.99 45.17
N ILE A 198 10.11 21.50 46.36
CA ILE A 198 9.68 20.18 46.84
C ILE A 198 8.15 20.12 46.92
N ASN A 199 7.51 21.10 47.57
CA ASN A 199 6.06 21.06 47.75
C ASN A 199 5.31 21.15 46.40
N VAL A 200 5.78 22.01 45.49
CA VAL A 200 5.18 22.15 44.15
C VAL A 200 5.31 20.86 43.36
N ILE A 201 6.49 20.23 43.33
CA ILE A 201 6.67 18.95 42.62
C ILE A 201 5.86 17.83 43.26
N GLU A 202 5.80 17.76 44.60
CA GLU A 202 4.98 16.76 45.29
C GLU A 202 3.49 16.91 44.98
N ASP A 203 2.97 18.14 44.94
CA ASP A 203 1.58 18.41 44.56
C ASP A 203 1.31 18.08 43.08
N ILE A 204 2.27 18.35 42.20
CA ILE A 204 2.20 17.95 40.78
C ILE A 204 2.13 16.43 40.67
N TRP A 205 2.98 15.67 41.37
CA TRP A 205 2.96 14.21 41.35
C TRP A 205 1.75 13.58 42.05
N ASP A 206 1.06 14.31 42.92
CA ASP A 206 -0.19 13.85 43.52
C ASP A 206 -1.35 13.82 42.48
N GLU A 207 -1.31 14.69 41.47
CA GLU A 207 -2.26 14.72 40.35
C GLU A 207 -1.74 13.95 39.11
N PHE A 208 -0.46 14.14 38.77
CA PHE A 208 0.22 13.58 37.61
C PHE A 208 1.39 12.68 38.03
N ASP A 209 1.08 11.45 38.43
CA ASP A 209 1.98 10.53 39.14
C ASP A 209 3.18 9.99 38.33
N ASP A 210 3.08 10.01 37.01
CA ASP A 210 4.10 9.50 36.09
C ASP A 210 4.82 10.63 35.30
N ALA A 211 4.49 11.90 35.54
CA ALA A 211 5.03 13.03 34.77
C ALA A 211 6.36 13.54 35.35
N ASP A 212 7.40 13.59 34.52
CA ASP A 212 8.64 14.27 34.90
C ASP A 212 8.38 15.78 34.99
N VAL A 213 9.13 16.48 35.85
CA VAL A 213 8.98 17.92 36.04
C VAL A 213 10.28 18.64 35.67
N VAL A 214 10.17 19.69 34.88
CA VAL A 214 11.28 20.59 34.56
C VAL A 214 10.84 22.01 34.87
N GLY A 215 11.62 22.76 35.63
CA GLY A 215 11.20 24.11 35.95
C GLY A 215 12.31 25.09 36.26
N GLU A 216 11.91 26.35 36.27
CA GLU A 216 12.78 27.48 36.58
C GLU A 216 12.13 28.46 37.56
N ILE A 217 12.95 29.05 38.42
CA ILE A 217 12.58 30.20 39.25
C ILE A 217 13.10 31.45 38.57
N VAL A 218 12.20 32.38 38.25
CA VAL A 218 12.50 33.59 37.47
C VAL A 218 12.25 34.87 38.26
N ASP A 219 13.01 35.90 37.88
CA ASP A 219 12.92 37.24 38.45
C ASP A 219 12.04 38.14 37.60
N SER A 220 10.79 38.30 38.04
CA SER A 220 9.76 39.07 37.34
C SER A 220 10.09 40.58 37.28
N SER A 221 10.91 41.07 38.21
CA SER A 221 11.42 42.44 38.22
C SER A 221 12.46 42.69 37.10
N ASN A 222 13.02 41.61 36.54
CA ASN A 222 14.21 41.64 35.68
C ASN A 222 14.03 40.89 34.36
N ASN A 223 12.86 41.04 33.73
CA ASN A 223 12.53 40.41 32.46
C ASN A 223 12.68 38.88 32.54
N ASP A 224 12.08 38.32 33.58
CA ASP A 224 11.91 36.87 33.81
C ASP A 224 13.24 36.14 33.68
N LYS A 225 14.26 36.71 34.32
CA LYS A 225 15.60 36.14 34.29
C LYS A 225 15.64 34.94 35.24
N THR A 226 15.89 33.76 34.69
CA THR A 226 16.20 32.53 35.44
C THR A 226 17.25 32.80 36.53
N LYS A 227 16.88 32.42 37.76
CA LYS A 227 17.73 32.45 38.96
C LYS A 227 18.13 31.06 39.38
N TYR A 228 17.19 30.12 39.31
CA TYR A 228 17.37 28.75 39.69
C TYR A 228 16.70 27.82 38.68
N ASP A 229 17.32 26.68 38.41
CA ASP A 229 16.74 25.56 37.65
C ASP A 229 16.44 24.39 38.59
N PHE A 230 15.37 23.65 38.35
CA PHE A 230 14.99 22.46 39.10
C PHE A 230 14.38 21.38 38.21
N GLU A 231 14.49 20.12 38.64
CA GLU A 231 13.99 18.96 37.92
C GLU A 231 13.39 17.95 38.92
N GLY A 232 12.32 17.26 38.53
CA GLY A 232 11.76 16.12 39.25
C GLY A 232 11.72 14.90 38.34
N ASP A 233 12.35 13.80 38.74
CA ASP A 233 12.27 12.50 38.05
C ASP A 233 11.18 11.64 38.72
N ALA A 234 10.04 11.45 38.04
CA ALA A 234 8.90 10.72 38.60
C ALA A 234 9.20 9.23 38.79
N SER A 235 10.13 8.67 38.01
CA SER A 235 10.46 7.25 38.05
C SER A 235 11.21 6.86 39.31
N ASP A 236 12.19 7.68 39.71
CA ASP A 236 13.00 7.45 40.89
C ASP A 236 12.53 8.28 42.11
N GLY A 237 11.68 9.28 41.88
CA GLY A 237 11.13 10.19 42.89
C GLY A 237 12.16 11.19 43.42
N ASP A 238 13.25 11.40 42.69
CA ASP A 238 14.33 12.31 43.07
C ASP A 238 14.01 13.73 42.61
N ILE A 239 14.19 14.71 43.50
CA ILE A 239 14.00 16.14 43.20
C ILE A 239 15.37 16.82 43.21
N TYR A 240 15.67 17.53 42.12
CA TYR A 240 16.92 18.23 41.89
C TYR A 240 16.70 19.75 41.91
N PHE A 241 17.59 20.47 42.57
CA PHE A 241 17.65 21.93 42.57
C PHE A 241 19.11 22.35 42.32
N GLU A 242 19.36 23.13 41.26
CA GLU A 242 20.72 23.48 40.82
C GLU A 242 21.67 22.27 40.71
N ASP A 243 21.19 21.17 40.10
CA ASP A 243 21.86 19.86 39.96
C ASP A 243 22.04 19.03 41.26
N ASP A 244 21.64 19.53 42.44
CA ASP A 244 21.76 18.82 43.72
C ASP A 244 20.42 18.19 44.14
N ILE A 245 20.44 16.94 44.63
CA ILE A 245 19.23 16.25 45.13
C ILE A 245 18.84 16.83 46.49
N ILE A 246 17.56 17.20 46.66
CA ILE A 246 17.06 17.93 47.84
C ILE A 246 16.04 17.17 48.72
N ASN A 247 15.64 15.94 48.37
CA ASN A 247 14.67 15.12 49.14
C ASN A 247 15.24 13.85 49.82
#